data_AF-A0A7C7KWW5-F1
#
_entry.id   AF-A0A7C7KWW5-F1
#
_cell.length_a   1.000
_cell.length_b   1.000
_cell.length_c   1.000
_cell.angle_alpha   90.00
_cell.angle_beta   90.00
_cell.angle_gamma   90.00
#
_symmetry.space_group_name_H-M   'P 1'
#
loop_
_entity.id
_entity.type
_entity.pdbx_description
1 polymer ?
#
loop_
_entity_poly.entity_id
_entity_poly.type
_entity_poly.pdbx_seq_one_letter_code
_entity_poly.pdbx_strand_id
1 'polypeptide(L)'
;NIIEKVTAHKLQTRALDEAAMGNVVAATQKLRAAATRLLDMGETELAQTALREAERLERGGQMSAAGTKKLRYETRKLTQKLDDVPEVNG
;
A
#
# COMPACT_ATOMS: atom_id res chain seq x y z
N ASN A 1 -4.93 -12.13 -7.14
CA ASN A 1 -6.34 -12.34 -6.72
C ASN A 1 -6.90 -11.01 -6.21
N ILE A 2 -8.21 -10.76 -6.38
CA ILE A 2 -8.95 -9.57 -5.88
C ILE A 2 -8.68 -9.28 -4.42
N ILE A 3 -8.69 -10.33 -3.61
CA ILE A 3 -8.50 -10.25 -2.16
C ILE A 3 -7.14 -9.66 -1.78
N GLU A 4 -6.06 -10.03 -2.48
CA GLU A 4 -4.72 -9.51 -2.21
C GLU A 4 -4.60 -8.01 -2.52
N LYS A 5 -5.22 -7.57 -3.62
CA LYS A 5 -5.24 -6.15 -4.02
C LYS A 5 -6.01 -5.30 -3.01
N VAL A 6 -7.20 -5.76 -2.61
CA VAL A 6 -8.01 -5.11 -1.57
C VAL A 6 -7.26 -5.08 -0.24
N THR A 7 -6.56 -6.15 0.12
CA THR A 7 -5.79 -6.23 1.37
C THR A 7 -4.62 -5.25 1.36
N ALA A 8 -3.84 -5.19 0.28
CA ALA A 8 -2.75 -4.23 0.12
C ALA A 8 -3.26 -2.79 0.22
N HIS A 9 -4.39 -2.47 -0.44
CA HIS A 9 -5.01 -1.15 -0.35
C HIS A 9 -5.46 -0.81 1.07
N LYS A 10 -6.15 -1.72 1.77
CA LYS A 10 -6.58 -1.51 3.17
C LYS A 10 -5.41 -1.30 4.12
N LEU A 11 -4.34 -2.09 3.98
CA LEU A 11 -3.14 -1.93 4.79
C LEU A 11 -2.49 -0.57 4.56
N GLN A 12 -2.39 -0.15 3.30
CA GLN A 12 -1.82 1.14 2.95
C GLN A 12 -2.65 2.32 3.48
N THR A 13 -3.97 2.30 3.33
CA THR A 13 -4.84 3.36 3.87
C THR A 13 -4.68 3.47 5.38
N ARG A 14 -4.72 2.34 6.10
CA ARG A 14 -4.50 2.33 7.55
C ARG A 14 -3.11 2.80 7.92
N ALA A 15 -2.07 2.48 7.16
CA ALA A 15 -0.72 2.97 7.45
C ALA A 15 -0.62 4.50 7.38
N LEU A 16 -1.34 5.11 6.42
CA LEU A 16 -1.40 6.56 6.29
C LEU A 16 -2.12 7.21 7.47
N ASP A 17 -3.23 6.62 7.93
CA ASP A 17 -3.98 7.11 9.08
C ASP A 17 -3.12 7.03 10.36
N GLU A 18 -2.44 5.90 10.57
CA GLU A 18 -1.54 5.70 11.72
C GLU A 18 -0.37 6.68 11.69
N ALA A 19 0.23 6.91 10.52
CA ALA A 19 1.31 7.89 10.37
C ALA A 19 0.82 9.32 10.67
N ALA A 20 -0.40 9.68 10.25
CA ALA A 20 -1.01 10.97 10.55
C ALA A 20 -1.30 11.15 12.05
N MET A 21 -1.60 10.07 12.76
CA MET A 21 -1.78 10.05 14.22
C MET A 21 -0.45 10.02 15.00
N GLY A 22 0.70 9.93 14.32
CA GLY A 22 2.01 9.78 14.96
C GLY A 22 2.33 8.36 15.42
N ASN A 23 1.49 7.37 15.10
CA ASN A 23 1.68 5.97 15.43
C ASN A 23 2.69 5.30 14.47
N VAL A 24 3.95 5.73 14.54
CA VAL A 24 5.03 5.30 13.64
C VAL A 24 5.15 3.78 13.55
N VAL A 25 5.15 3.08 14.69
CA VAL A 25 5.27 1.61 14.74
C VAL A 25 4.13 0.92 14.00
N ALA A 26 2.90 1.38 14.22
CA ALA A 26 1.71 0.78 13.61
C ALA A 26 1.65 1.08 12.10
N ALA A 27 2.15 2.24 11.68
CA ALA A 27 2.25 2.63 10.28
C ALA A 27 3.29 1.78 9.52
N THR A 28 4.49 1.60 10.09
CA THR A 28 5.60 0.90 9.43
C THR A 28 5.32 -0.59 9.26
N GLN A 29 4.72 -1.23 10.26
CA GLN A 29 4.26 -2.62 10.17
C GLN A 29 3.26 -2.81 9.02
N LYS A 30 2.29 -1.89 8.89
CA LYS A 30 1.29 -1.94 7.82
C LYS A 30 1.87 -1.66 6.44
N LEU A 31 2.82 -0.73 6.31
CA LEU A 31 3.55 -0.50 5.06
C LEU A 31 4.36 -1.73 4.62
N ARG A 32 5.09 -2.36 5.53
CA ARG A 32 5.83 -3.60 5.27
C ARG A 32 4.89 -4.73 4.86
N ALA A 33 3.76 -4.89 5.56
CA ALA A 33 2.74 -5.86 5.21
C ALA A 33 2.16 -5.59 3.81
N ALA A 34 1.83 -4.34 3.48
CA ALA A 34 1.37 -3.96 2.16
C ALA A 34 2.42 -4.28 1.09
N ALA A 35 3.71 -4.01 1.36
CA ALA A 35 4.81 -4.32 0.46
C ALA A 35 4.91 -5.81 0.14
N THR A 36 4.78 -6.70 1.12
CA THR A 36 4.76 -8.16 0.89
C THR A 36 3.67 -8.54 -0.11
N ARG A 37 2.44 -8.07 0.10
CA ARG A 37 1.31 -8.40 -0.79
C ARG A 37 1.48 -7.81 -2.18
N LEU A 38 2.06 -6.61 -2.27
CA LEU A 38 2.40 -6.00 -3.55
C LEU A 38 3.45 -6.82 -4.31
N LEU A 39 4.47 -7.36 -3.63
CA LEU A 39 5.45 -8.27 -4.24
C LEU A 39 4.79 -9.56 -4.73
N ASP A 40 3.92 -10.15 -3.91
CA ASP A 40 3.18 -11.37 -4.27
C ASP A 40 2.30 -11.16 -5.53
N MET A 41 1.92 -9.92 -5.81
CA MET A 41 1.16 -9.53 -7.01
C MET A 41 2.03 -9.08 -8.19
N GLY A 42 3.36 -9.06 -8.05
CA GLY A 42 4.30 -8.58 -9.07
C GLY A 42 4.48 -7.05 -9.11
N GLU A 43 3.83 -6.31 -8.22
CA GLU A 43 3.83 -4.83 -8.14
C GLU A 43 5.10 -4.31 -7.44
N THR A 44 6.26 -4.68 -7.99
CA THR A 44 7.58 -4.49 -7.36
C THR A 44 7.90 -3.03 -7.07
N GLU A 45 7.60 -2.11 -7.99
CA GLU A 45 7.89 -0.69 -7.79
C GLU A 45 7.04 -0.07 -6.67
N LEU A 46 5.78 -0.51 -6.56
CA LEU A 46 4.86 -0.07 -5.52
C LEU A 46 5.26 -0.64 -4.17
N ALA A 47 5.68 -1.90 -4.12
CA ALA A 47 6.22 -2.53 -2.92
C ALA A 47 7.48 -1.81 -2.41
N GLN A 48 8.43 -1.50 -3.29
CA GLN A 48 9.62 -0.75 -2.91
C GLN A 48 9.28 0.65 -2.39
N THR A 49 8.24 1.28 -2.96
CA THR A 49 7.77 2.57 -2.46
C THR A 49 7.24 2.43 -1.03
N ALA A 50 6.41 1.43 -0.75
CA ALA A 50 5.92 1.17 0.61
C ALA A 50 7.07 0.92 1.61
N LEU A 51 8.10 0.14 1.23
CA LEU A 51 9.28 -0.11 2.07
C LEU A 51 10.08 1.16 2.36
N ARG A 52 10.35 1.98 1.35
CA ARG A 52 11.07 3.26 1.52
C ARG A 52 10.33 4.21 2.46
N GLU A 53 9.00 4.25 2.38
CA GLU A 53 8.20 5.07 3.28
C GLU A 53 8.19 4.52 4.71
N ALA A 54 8.21 3.20 4.89
CA ALA A 54 8.37 2.59 6.21
C ALA A 54 9.72 2.97 6.83
N GLU A 55 10.81 2.87 6.07
CA GLU A 55 12.13 3.28 6.55
C GLU A 55 12.20 4.77 6.90
N ARG A 56 11.53 5.65 6.12
CA ARG A 56 11.46 7.08 6.41
C ARG A 56 10.81 7.34 7.76
N LEU A 57 9.69 6.68 8.04
CA LEU A 57 9.00 6.77 9.32
C LEU A 57 9.86 6.24 10.47
N GLU A 58 10.54 5.10 10.28
CA GLU A 58 11.42 4.51 11.31
C GLU A 58 12.62 5.40 11.65
N ARG A 59 13.16 6.14 10.67
CA ARG A 59 14.23 7.12 10.89
C ARG A 59 13.76 8.43 11.53
N GLY A 60 12.53 8.48 12.06
CA GLY A 60 11.94 9.67 12.68
C GLY A 60 11.47 10.72 11.68
N GLY A 61 11.43 10.39 10.40
CA GLY A 61 10.89 11.25 9.36
C GLY A 61 9.39 11.07 9.18
N GLN A 62 8.84 11.80 8.21
CA GLN A 62 7.48 11.60 7.72
C GLN A 62 7.52 10.88 6.38
N MET A 63 6.39 10.25 6.03
CA MET A 63 6.20 9.75 4.67
C MET A 63 6.34 10.91 3.68
N SER A 64 6.98 10.65 2.54
CA SER A 64 7.13 11.63 1.49
C SER A 64 5.80 11.90 0.80
N ALA A 65 5.57 13.14 0.38
CA ALA A 65 4.37 13.50 -0.38
C ALA A 65 4.28 12.70 -1.70
N ALA A 66 5.41 12.48 -2.36
CA ALA A 66 5.51 11.71 -3.61
C ALA A 66 5.15 10.23 -3.40
N GLY A 67 5.77 9.57 -2.41
CA GLY A 67 5.49 8.17 -2.09
C GLY A 67 4.06 7.97 -1.62
N THR A 68 3.55 8.88 -0.78
CA THR A 68 2.15 8.89 -0.34
C THR A 68 1.18 9.00 -1.52
N LYS A 69 1.43 9.93 -2.45
CA LYS A 69 0.61 10.11 -3.66
C LYS A 69 0.64 8.85 -4.54
N LYS A 70 1.84 8.29 -4.76
CA LYS A 70 2.03 7.08 -5.56
C LYS A 70 1.29 5.90 -4.97
N LEU A 71 1.45 5.66 -3.66
CA LEU A 71 0.77 4.60 -2.93
C LEU A 71 -0.75 4.73 -3.08
N ARG A 72 -1.32 5.92 -2.84
CA ARG A 72 -2.78 6.14 -2.97
C ARG A 72 -3.30 5.90 -4.38
N TYR A 73 -2.61 6.40 -5.40
CA TYR A 73 -3.10 6.35 -6.77
C TYR A 73 -2.99 4.94 -7.36
N GLU A 74 -1.83 4.30 -7.22
CA GLU A 74 -1.59 3.00 -7.85
C GLU A 74 -2.37 1.88 -7.17
N THR A 75 -2.52 1.85 -5.84
CA THR A 75 -3.35 0.82 -5.19
C THR A 75 -4.83 0.98 -5.50
N ARG A 76 -5.33 2.20 -5.67
CA ARG A 76 -6.71 2.46 -6.13
C ARG A 76 -6.93 1.98 -7.56
N LYS A 77 -5.94 2.20 -8.44
CA LYS A 77 -5.98 1.69 -9.82
C LYS A 77 -5.97 0.15 -9.84
N LEU A 78 -5.23 -0.48 -8.92
CA LEU A 78 -5.22 -1.94 -8.78
C LEU A 78 -6.59 -2.51 -8.42
N THR A 79 -7.35 -1.83 -7.54
CA THR A 79 -8.71 -2.24 -7.18
C THR A 79 -9.73 -1.93 -8.30
N GLN A 80 -9.63 -0.78 -8.98
CA GLN A 80 -10.54 -0.41 -10.07
C GLN A 80 -10.41 -1.30 -11.31
N LYS A 81 -9.18 -1.69 -11.69
CA LYS A 81 -8.96 -2.63 -12.80
C LYS A 81 -9.65 -3.99 -12.61
N LEU A 82 -10.19 -4.28 -11.43
CA LEU A 82 -10.93 -5.50 -11.15
C LEU A 82 -12.45 -5.33 -11.25
N ASP A 83 -12.98 -4.13 -10.98
CA ASP A 83 -14.40 -3.83 -11.22
C ASP A 83 -14.73 -3.93 -12.73
N ASP A 84 -13.72 -3.72 -13.59
CA ASP A 84 -13.80 -3.83 -15.04
C ASP A 84 -13.53 -5.25 -15.60
N VAL A 85 -13.23 -6.25 -14.75
CA VAL A 85 -13.08 -7.64 -15.23
C VAL A 85 -14.48 -8.28 -15.24
N PRO A 86 -15.07 -8.60 -16.42
CA PRO A 86 -16.34 -9.29 -16.44
C PRO A 86 -16.17 -10.63 -15.72
N GLU A 87 -17.04 -10.91 -14.74
CA GLU A 87 -17.19 -12.24 -14.18
C GLU A 87 -17.42 -13.19 -15.35
N VAL A 88 -16.41 -14.02 -15.62
CA VAL A 88 -16.55 -15.17 -16.50
C VAL A 88 -17.50 -16.14 -15.79
N ASN A 89 -18.79 -15.97 -16.06
CA ASN A 89 -19.81 -16.93 -15.69
C ASN A 89 -19.49 -18.23 -16.45
N GLY A 90 -19.09 -19.25 -15.69
CA GLY A 90 -19.03 -20.64 -16.17
C GLY A 90 -20.42 -21.21 -16.36
#